data_AF-A0A165ARL2-F1
#
_entry.id   AF-A0A165ARL2-F1
#
_cell.length_a   1.000
_cell.length_b   1.000
_cell.length_c   1.000
_cell.angle_alpha   90.00
_cell.angle_beta   90.00
_cell.angle_gamma   90.00
#
_symmetry.space_group_name_H-M   'P 1'
#
loop_
_entity.id
_entity.type
_entity.pdbx_description
1 polymer ?
#
loop_
_entity_poly.entity_id
_entity_poly.type
_entity_poly.pdbx_seq_one_letter_code
_entity_poly.pdbx_strand_id
1 'polypeptide(L)'
;MLYEVRTVPTVMLTTTGDTPRVFLCQTLLEGKTVRSARDQPLSHGPPVPSLPDPEEIFHALSHWTYHHSGKEHVFLNFSAKVQPPASGSVKHPVVIFGYRQYMKDSNEFEGFAASHQCDRLCNGLDLISLRPL
;
A
#
# COMPACT_ATOMS: atom_id res chain seq x y z
N MET A 1 -3.98 13.26 -12.04
CA MET A 1 -3.16 12.31 -11.24
C MET A 1 -1.70 12.40 -11.66
N LEU A 2 -0.79 12.63 -10.70
CA LEU A 2 0.67 12.79 -10.91
C LEU A 2 1.46 11.46 -10.81
N TYR A 3 0.79 10.32 -10.64
CA TYR A 3 1.44 9.04 -10.45
C TYR A 3 1.03 8.03 -11.53
N GLU A 4 1.96 7.17 -11.91
CA GLU A 4 1.72 5.97 -12.72
C GLU A 4 2.01 4.74 -11.86
N VAL A 5 1.01 3.89 -11.63
CA VAL A 5 1.15 2.70 -10.77
C VAL A 5 1.49 1.49 -11.61
N ARG A 6 2.55 0.75 -11.25
CA ARG A 6 2.97 -0.49 -11.91
C ARG A 6 3.08 -1.63 -10.90
N THR A 7 2.82 -2.86 -11.35
CA THR A 7 3.05 -4.11 -10.58
C THR A 7 4.22 -4.89 -11.19
N VAL A 8 4.97 -5.60 -10.35
CA VAL A 8 6.06 -6.49 -10.77
C VAL A 8 5.75 -7.94 -10.37
N PRO A 9 6.02 -8.92 -11.25
CA PRO A 9 5.86 -10.33 -10.91
C PRO A 9 6.86 -10.76 -9.83
N THR A 10 6.41 -11.63 -8.91
CA THR A 10 7.25 -12.28 -7.89
C THR A 10 7.45 -13.75 -8.28
N VAL A 11 8.68 -14.26 -8.15
CA VAL A 11 9.00 -15.66 -8.50
C VAL A 11 9.36 -16.44 -7.23
N MET A 12 8.79 -17.62 -7.07
CA MET A 12 9.11 -18.55 -6.00
C MET A 12 10.17 -19.55 -6.49
N LEU A 13 11.30 -19.64 -5.79
CA LEU A 13 12.34 -20.63 -6.07
C LEU A 13 12.39 -21.65 -4.93
N THR A 14 12.46 -22.93 -5.28
CA THR A 14 12.64 -24.04 -4.32
C THR A 14 13.98 -24.73 -4.57
N THR A 15 14.78 -24.92 -3.53
CA THR A 15 16.03 -25.69 -3.63
C THR A 15 15.76 -27.19 -3.46
N THR A 16 16.44 -28.03 -4.24
CA THR A 16 16.31 -29.50 -4.23
C THR A 16 17.27 -30.16 -3.21
N GLY A 17 17.12 -29.83 -1.93
CA GLY A 17 17.85 -30.50 -0.83
C GLY A 17 16.91 -31.33 0.05
N ASP A 18 17.47 -32.20 0.90
CA ASP A 18 16.71 -33.02 1.88
C ASP A 18 15.81 -32.17 2.79
N THR A 19 16.09 -30.87 2.89
CA THR A 19 15.17 -29.86 3.41
C THR A 19 14.96 -28.76 2.35
N PRO A 20 13.83 -28.75 1.62
CA PRO A 20 13.58 -27.73 0.61
C PRO A 20 13.44 -26.36 1.30
N ARG A 21 14.24 -25.38 0.86
CA ARG A 21 14.08 -23.98 1.26
C ARG A 21 13.33 -23.25 0.16
N VAL A 22 12.30 -22.51 0.55
CA VAL A 22 11.53 -21.65 -0.34
C VAL A 22 12.08 -20.23 -0.22
N PHE A 23 12.53 -19.67 -1.34
CA PHE A 23 12.96 -18.28 -1.43
C PHE A 23 11.94 -17.49 -2.24
N LEU A 24 11.53 -16.34 -1.69
CA LEU A 24 10.78 -15.35 -2.43
C LEU A 24 11.76 -14.41 -3.11
N CYS A 25 11.91 -14.54 -4.42
CA CYS A 25 12.76 -13.64 -5.21
C CYS A 25 11.90 -12.54 -5.83
N GLN A 26 12.24 -11.29 -5.53
CA GLN A 26 11.61 -10.11 -6.11
C GLN A 26 12.59 -9.43 -7.06
N THR A 27 12.06 -8.89 -8.15
CA THR A 27 12.83 -8.06 -9.08
C THR A 27 13.45 -6.89 -8.31
N LEU A 28 14.73 -6.61 -8.53
CA LEU A 28 15.39 -5.46 -7.90
C LEU A 28 14.69 -4.18 -8.36
N LEU A 29 14.12 -3.44 -7.41
CA LEU A 29 13.42 -2.20 -7.69
C LEU A 29 14.32 -0.99 -7.44
N GLU A 30 14.57 -0.23 -8.51
CA GLU A 30 15.28 1.04 -8.45
C GLU A 30 14.40 2.16 -7.89
N GLY A 31 15.04 3.19 -7.32
CA GLY A 31 14.38 4.38 -6.78
C GLY A 31 14.31 4.43 -5.25
N LYS A 32 13.69 5.51 -4.75
CA LYS A 32 13.56 5.78 -3.32
C LYS A 32 12.46 4.90 -2.74
N THR A 33 12.76 4.20 -1.65
CA THR A 33 11.76 3.42 -0.91
C THR A 33 10.91 4.36 -0.05
N VAL A 34 9.59 4.21 -0.13
CA VAL A 34 8.61 4.87 0.74
C VAL A 34 7.75 3.79 1.40
N ARG A 35 7.29 4.02 2.62
CA ARG A 35 6.48 3.07 3.40
C ARG A 35 5.27 3.77 3.98
N SER A 36 4.15 3.05 4.09
CA SER A 36 2.86 3.58 4.57
C SER A 36 2.87 4.07 6.01
N ALA A 37 3.77 3.55 6.85
CA ALA A 37 3.95 4.03 8.21
C ALA A 37 5.45 3.99 8.53
N ARG A 38 6.06 5.17 8.69
CA ARG A 38 7.52 5.31 8.85
C ARG A 38 8.03 4.58 10.10
N ASP A 39 7.25 4.55 11.19
CA ASP A 39 7.57 3.81 12.44
C ASP A 39 6.34 3.48 13.32
N GLN A 40 5.09 3.71 12.88
CA GLN A 40 3.89 3.44 13.68
C GLN A 40 3.14 2.18 13.21
N PRO A 41 2.53 1.42 14.14
CA PRO A 41 1.62 0.36 13.77
C PRO A 41 0.35 1.00 13.20
N LEU A 42 0.21 0.97 11.88
CA LEU A 42 -1.07 0.98 11.16
C LEU A 42 -1.85 2.31 11.09
N SER A 43 -1.41 3.34 11.83
CA SER A 43 -2.04 4.65 11.80
C SER A 43 -1.48 5.47 10.64
N HIS A 44 -2.22 5.54 9.55
CA HIS A 44 -2.06 6.64 8.61
C HIS A 44 -2.47 7.91 9.35
N GLY A 45 -1.50 8.63 9.91
CA GLY A 45 -1.73 9.98 10.40
C GLY A 45 -2.27 10.88 9.27
N PRO A 46 -2.88 12.03 9.59
CA PRO A 46 -3.45 12.91 8.58
C PRO A 46 -2.37 13.28 7.54
N PRO A 47 -2.72 13.29 6.24
CA PRO A 47 -1.75 13.62 5.19
C PRO A 47 -1.20 15.04 5.38
N VAL A 48 0.11 15.21 5.17
CA VAL A 48 0.78 16.50 5.27
C VAL A 48 0.63 17.26 3.94
N PRO A 49 0.26 18.56 3.91
CA PRO A 49 -0.26 19.22 2.70
C PRO A 49 0.77 19.65 1.62
N SER A 50 1.89 18.95 1.42
CA SER A 50 2.94 19.37 0.47
C SER A 50 3.27 18.29 -0.56
N LEU A 51 2.74 18.46 -1.79
CA LEU A 51 2.71 17.46 -2.87
C LEU A 51 1.97 16.18 -2.47
N PRO A 52 1.29 15.47 -3.40
CA PRO A 52 0.66 14.21 -3.02
C PRO A 52 1.76 13.23 -2.63
N ASP A 53 1.93 12.93 -1.34
CA ASP A 53 2.89 11.93 -0.88
C ASP A 53 2.40 10.56 -1.39
N PRO A 54 3.26 9.65 -1.89
CA PRO A 54 2.90 8.25 -2.08
C PRO A 54 2.16 7.63 -0.88
N GLU A 55 2.37 8.16 0.33
CA GLU A 55 1.61 7.83 1.54
C GLU A 55 0.09 8.02 1.40
N GLU A 56 -0.38 9.06 0.68
CA GLU A 56 -1.81 9.25 0.37
C GLU A 56 -2.36 8.11 -0.52
N ILE A 57 -1.55 7.63 -1.49
CA ILE A 57 -1.92 6.49 -2.33
C ILE A 57 -2.07 5.24 -1.47
N PHE A 58 -1.14 4.98 -0.55
CA PHE A 58 -1.22 3.78 0.30
C PHE A 58 -2.42 3.83 1.24
N HIS A 59 -2.70 5.01 1.78
CA HIS A 59 -3.84 5.23 2.66
C HIS A 59 -5.18 4.97 1.95
N ALA A 60 -5.37 5.56 0.76
CA ALA A 60 -6.55 5.30 -0.06
C ALA A 60 -6.60 3.86 -0.57
N LEU A 61 -5.45 3.24 -0.89
CA LEU A 61 -5.37 1.85 -1.33
C LEU A 61 -5.78 0.87 -0.23
N SER A 62 -5.36 1.08 1.02
CA SER A 62 -5.82 0.29 2.17
C SER A 62 -7.36 0.28 2.24
N HIS A 63 -7.98 1.46 2.21
CA HIS A 63 -9.43 1.57 2.25
C HIS A 63 -10.10 0.95 1.02
N TRP A 64 -9.54 1.16 -0.17
CA TRP A 64 -10.02 0.55 -1.40
C TRP A 64 -10.01 -0.98 -1.31
N THR A 65 -8.95 -1.60 -0.77
CA THR A 65 -8.89 -3.06 -0.61
C THR A 65 -9.97 -3.59 0.35
N TYR A 66 -10.25 -2.85 1.42
CA TYR A 66 -11.34 -3.20 2.33
C TYR A 66 -12.71 -3.11 1.66
N HIS A 67 -12.95 -2.05 0.89
CA HIS A 67 -14.21 -1.89 0.18
C HIS A 67 -14.40 -3.00 -0.87
N HIS A 68 -13.36 -3.29 -1.66
CA HIS A 68 -13.42 -4.28 -2.73
C HIS A 68 -13.37 -5.74 -2.25
N SER A 69 -12.92 -5.99 -1.02
CA SER A 69 -13.00 -7.32 -0.40
C SER A 69 -14.39 -7.67 0.13
N GLY A 70 -15.38 -6.80 -0.06
CA GLY A 70 -16.70 -6.97 0.57
C GLY A 70 -16.63 -6.79 2.09
N LYS A 71 -15.69 -5.98 2.58
CA LYS A 71 -15.45 -5.71 4.01
C LYS A 71 -14.88 -6.88 4.83
N GLU A 72 -14.22 -7.83 4.17
CA GLU A 72 -13.69 -9.04 4.82
C GLU A 72 -12.22 -8.96 5.22
N HIS A 73 -11.41 -8.21 4.46
CA HIS A 73 -10.00 -8.04 4.75
C HIS A 73 -9.48 -6.70 4.24
N VAL A 74 -8.34 -6.27 4.78
CA VAL A 74 -7.64 -5.06 4.38
C VAL A 74 -6.17 -5.38 4.11
N PHE A 75 -5.58 -4.74 3.12
CA PHE A 75 -4.13 -4.78 2.93
C PHE A 75 -3.51 -3.55 3.60
N LEU A 76 -2.51 -3.77 4.45
CA LEU A 76 -1.80 -2.72 5.18
C LEU A 76 -0.28 -2.90 5.00
N ASN A 77 0.49 -1.98 5.60
CA ASN A 77 1.96 -1.99 5.59
C ASN A 77 2.59 -1.88 4.21
N PHE A 78 1.94 -1.19 3.26
CA PHE A 78 2.48 -1.01 1.92
C PHE A 78 3.88 -0.40 1.92
N SER A 79 4.73 -0.94 1.06
CA SER A 79 5.98 -0.32 0.63
C SER A 79 5.86 0.06 -0.83
N ALA A 80 6.57 1.08 -1.26
CA ALA A 80 6.72 1.34 -2.68
C ALA A 80 8.07 1.92 -3.04
N LYS A 81 8.38 1.84 -4.33
CA LYS A 81 9.54 2.46 -4.94
C LYS A 81 9.07 3.58 -5.84
N VAL A 82 9.51 4.79 -5.52
CA VAL A 82 9.23 5.99 -6.28
C VAL A 82 10.41 6.23 -7.20
N GLN A 83 10.14 6.24 -8.49
CA GLN A 83 11.14 6.51 -9.52
C GLN A 83 11.13 7.99 -9.92
N PRO A 84 12.28 8.52 -10.36
CA PRO A 84 12.28 9.81 -11.04
C PRO A 84 11.34 9.74 -12.27
N PRO A 85 10.69 10.85 -12.63
CA PRO A 85 9.86 10.88 -13.82
C PRO A 85 10.71 10.59 -15.06
N ALA A 86 10.17 9.80 -15.98
CA ALA A 86 10.80 9.60 -17.28
C ALA A 86 10.91 10.94 -18.03
N SER A 87 11.90 11.07 -18.91
CA SER A 87 12.06 12.27 -19.73
C SER A 87 10.76 12.60 -20.48
N GLY A 88 10.23 13.82 -20.29
CA GLY A 88 8.95 14.27 -20.86
C GLY A 88 7.69 13.86 -20.09
N SER A 89 7.81 13.13 -18.98
CA SER A 89 6.69 12.84 -18.08
C SER A 89 6.69 13.80 -16.89
N VAL A 90 5.52 14.31 -16.53
CA VAL A 90 5.32 15.00 -15.24
C VAL A 90 4.89 14.05 -14.13
N LYS A 91 4.74 12.75 -14.44
CA LYS A 91 4.28 11.74 -13.50
C LYS A 91 5.45 10.96 -12.91
N HIS A 92 5.40 10.72 -11.61
CA HIS A 92 6.32 9.84 -10.91
C HIS A 92 5.81 8.39 -10.98
N PRO A 93 6.59 7.43 -11.49
CA PRO A 93 6.22 6.02 -11.41
C PRO A 93 6.32 5.54 -9.95
N VAL A 94 5.30 4.80 -9.50
CA VAL A 94 5.26 4.17 -8.18
C VAL A 94 5.02 2.68 -8.35
N VAL A 95 5.93 1.88 -7.81
CA VAL A 95 5.83 0.41 -7.79
C VAL A 95 5.52 -0.02 -6.36
N ILE A 96 4.32 -0.54 -6.13
CA ILE A 96 3.85 -0.96 -4.80
C ILE A 96 4.26 -2.42 -4.54
N PHE A 97 4.78 -2.71 -3.36
CA PHE A 97 5.19 -4.04 -2.90
C PHE A 97 5.09 -4.15 -1.36
N GLY A 98 5.36 -5.34 -0.83
CA GLY A 98 5.58 -5.54 0.60
C GLY A 98 4.39 -5.15 1.48
N TYR A 99 3.19 -5.62 1.15
CA TYR A 99 1.97 -5.44 1.95
C TYR A 99 1.63 -6.71 2.74
N ARG A 100 0.73 -6.59 3.72
CA ARG A 100 0.18 -7.72 4.48
C ARG A 100 -1.34 -7.64 4.48
N GLN A 101 -1.97 -8.80 4.30
CA GLN A 101 -3.41 -8.96 4.44
C GLN A 101 -3.76 -9.19 5.91
N TYR A 102 -4.75 -8.45 6.39
CA TYR A 102 -5.35 -8.60 7.71
C TYR A 102 -6.84 -8.84 7.56
N MET A 103 -7.35 -9.85 8.26
CA MET A 103 -8.78 -10.18 8.27
C MET A 103 -9.53 -9.23 9.21
N LYS A 104 -10.84 -9.04 8.97
CA LYS A 104 -11.68 -8.09 9.72
C LYS A 104 -11.72 -8.30 11.24
N ASP A 105 -11.34 -9.47 11.72
CA ASP A 105 -11.32 -9.90 13.12
C ASP A 105 -9.94 -9.74 13.78
N SER A 106 -8.95 -9.19 13.07
CA SER A 106 -7.61 -8.96 13.63
C SER A 106 -7.51 -7.61 14.34
N ASN A 107 -6.67 -7.55 15.38
CA ASN A 107 -6.39 -6.30 16.11
C ASN A 107 -5.86 -5.19 15.18
N GLU A 108 -5.12 -5.57 14.14
CA GLU A 108 -4.60 -4.64 13.15
C GLU A 108 -5.71 -4.02 12.30
N PHE A 109 -6.72 -4.82 11.97
CA PHE A 109 -7.91 -4.31 11.29
C PHE A 109 -8.67 -3.32 12.19
N GLU A 110 -8.88 -3.65 13.46
CA GLU A 110 -9.55 -2.76 14.42
C GLU A 110 -8.80 -1.43 14.55
N GLY A 111 -7.47 -1.48 14.66
CA GLY A 111 -6.63 -0.28 14.69
C GLY A 111 -6.72 0.54 13.42
N PHE A 112 -6.77 -0.08 12.24
CA PHE A 112 -7.00 0.60 10.97
C PHE A 112 -8.38 1.27 10.94
N ALA A 113 -9.46 0.54 11.23
CA ALA A 113 -10.82 1.07 11.17
C ALA A 113 -11.04 2.23 12.15
N ALA A 114 -10.45 2.16 13.35
CA ALA A 114 -10.56 3.21 14.36
C ALA A 114 -9.77 4.48 14.00
N SER A 115 -8.62 4.34 13.34
CA SER A 115 -7.71 5.45 13.04
C SER A 115 -7.92 6.07 11.66
N HIS A 116 -8.54 5.35 10.72
CA HIS A 116 -8.66 5.76 9.33
C HIS A 116 -9.54 7.02 9.16
N GLN A 117 -9.02 8.00 8.41
CA GLN A 117 -9.73 9.23 8.06
C GLN A 117 -9.60 9.48 6.57
N CYS A 118 -10.70 9.32 5.82
CA CYS A 118 -10.70 9.48 4.38
C CYS A 118 -10.06 10.80 3.93
N ASP A 119 -9.06 10.69 3.06
CA ASP A 119 -8.39 11.83 2.45
C ASP A 119 -9.06 12.23 1.12
N ARG A 120 -8.44 13.15 0.38
CA ARG A 120 -8.93 13.57 -0.94
C ARG A 120 -8.99 12.42 -1.96
N LEU A 121 -8.07 11.45 -1.89
CA LEU A 121 -8.07 10.30 -2.80
C LEU A 121 -9.17 9.31 -2.45
N CYS A 122 -9.44 9.04 -1.17
CA CYS A 122 -10.59 8.24 -0.75
C CYS A 122 -11.90 8.81 -1.30
N ASN A 123 -12.08 10.13 -1.18
CA ASN A 123 -13.25 10.82 -1.73
C ASN A 123 -13.29 10.75 -3.26
N GLY A 124 -12.15 10.91 -3.94
CA GLY A 124 -12.07 10.79 -5.40
C GLY A 124 -12.29 9.37 -5.94
N LEU A 125 -12.26 8.35 -5.07
CA LEU A 125 -12.56 6.95 -5.36
C LEU A 125 -13.95 6.53 -4.87
N ASP A 126 -14.78 7.48 -4.42
CA ASP A 126 -16.13 7.26 -3.88
C ASP A 126 -16.16 6.21 -2.74
N LEU A 127 -15.11 6.18 -1.90
CA LEU A 127 -15.05 5.25 -0.77
C LEU A 127 -15.88 5.77 0.40
N ILE A 128 -16.86 4.97 0.85
CA ILE A 128 -17.72 5.30 2.00
C ILE A 128 -16.87 5.38 3.27
N SER A 129 -17.05 6.44 4.07
CA SER A 129 -16.38 6.60 5.37
C SER A 129 -16.48 5.34 6.23
N LEU A 130 -15.35 4.93 6.81
CA LEU A 130 -15.27 3.78 7.72
C LEU A 130 -15.81 4.07 9.12
N ARG A 131 -15.99 5.36 9.48
CA ARG A 131 -16.59 5.71 10.77
C ARG A 131 -18.07 5.31 10.77
N PRO A 132 -18.59 4.72 11.85
CA PRO A 132 -20.02 4.51 11.98
C PRO A 132 -20.74 5.87 11.88
N LEU A 133 -21.78 5.92 11.03
CA LEU A 133 -22.75 7.02 10.97
C LEU A 133 -23.61 7.04 12.24
#